data_AF-A0A450X1P1-F1
#
_entry.id   AF-A0A450X1P1-F1
#
_cell.length_a   1.000
_cell.length_b   1.000
_cell.length_c   1.000
_cell.angle_alpha   90.00
_cell.angle_beta   90.00
_cell.angle_gamma   90.00
#
_symmetry.space_group_name_H-M   'P 1'
#
loop_
_entity.id
_entity.type
_entity.pdbx_description
1 polymer ?
#
loop_
_entity_poly.entity_id
_entity_poly.type
_entity_poly.pdbx_seq_one_letter_code
_entity_poly.pdbx_strand_id
1 'polypeptide(L)' 'MELSEVMKEIRFVPEDRLPEIYDFIHSFRQDSGTVWNDTAKIMGFAGCWRDLTEEEFKDFSQEIAARRAQVFSERAGR' A
#
# COMPACT_ATOMS: atom_id res chain seq x y z
N MET A 1 -0.08 -18.49 -23.01
CA MET A 1 -0.39 -17.09 -22.67
C MET A 1 0.02 -16.28 -23.88
N GLU A 2 -0.95 -15.65 -24.55
CA GLU A 2 -0.66 -14.73 -25.65
C GLU A 2 0.15 -13.54 -25.11
N LEU A 3 1.18 -13.14 -25.86
CA LEU A 3 1.91 -11.90 -25.59
C LEU A 3 0.95 -10.73 -25.81
N SER A 4 0.90 -9.81 -24.85
CA SER A 4 0.15 -8.56 -25.05
C SER A 4 0.70 -7.79 -26.25
N GLU A 5 -0.14 -7.00 -26.92
CA GLU A 5 0.30 -6.14 -28.03
C GLU A 5 1.48 -5.25 -27.61
N VAL A 6 1.49 -4.79 -26.36
CA VAL A 6 2.63 -4.04 -25.77
C VAL A 6 3.94 -4.83 -25.80
N MET A 7 3.91 -6.13 -25.46
CA MET A 7 5.12 -6.96 -25.52
C MET A 7 5.56 -7.25 -26.95
N LYS A 8 4.65 -7.25 -27.93
CA LYS A 8 5.02 -7.40 -29.34
C LYS A 8 5.77 -6.17 -29.84
N GLU A 9 5.30 -4.98 -29.50
CA GLU A 9 5.94 -3.71 -29.87
C GLU A 9 7.34 -3.55 -29.26
N ILE A 10 7.53 -3.92 -27.99
CA ILE A 10 8.85 -3.84 -27.33
C ILE A 10 9.91 -4.68 -28.06
N ARG A 11 9.52 -5.78 -28.71
CA ARG A 11 10.46 -6.65 -29.45
C ARG A 11 10.97 -6.06 -30.75
N PHE A 12 10.29 -5.05 -31.29
CA PHE A 12 10.72 -4.35 -32.51
C PHE A 12 11.66 -3.17 -32.22
N VAL A 13 11.94 -2.88 -30.94
CA VAL A 13 12.79 -1.77 -30.54
C VAL A 13 14.26 -2.14 -30.80
N PRO A 14 15.04 -1.23 -31.42
CA PRO A 14 16.48 -1.38 -31.56
C PRO A 14 17.20 -1.64 -30.22
N GLU A 15 18.22 -2.50 -30.24
CA GLU A 15 18.90 -2.96 -29.02
C GLU A 15 19.55 -1.81 -28.23
N ASP A 16 20.04 -0.77 -28.92
CA ASP A 16 20.61 0.45 -28.35
C ASP A 16 19.59 1.28 -27.55
N ARG A 17 18.29 1.09 -27.79
CA ARG A 17 17.20 1.79 -27.09
C ARG A 17 16.50 0.95 -26.03
N LEU A 18 16.78 -0.35 -25.97
CA LEU A 18 16.24 -1.22 -24.93
C LEU A 18 16.60 -0.77 -23.49
N PRO A 19 17.78 -0.17 -23.22
CA PRO A 19 18.08 0.39 -21.90
C PRO A 19 17.09 1.47 -21.44
N GLU A 20 16.68 2.38 -22.34
CA GLU A 20 15.72 3.44 -22.00
C GLU A 20 14.35 2.88 -21.63
N ILE A 21 13.90 1.85 -22.36
CA ILE A 21 12.65 1.15 -22.07
C ILE A 21 12.75 0.38 -20.76
N TYR A 22 13.90 -0.25 -20.50
CA TYR A 22 14.16 -0.96 -19.24
C TYR A 22 14.05 -0.01 -18.05
N ASP A 23 14.70 1.15 -18.10
CA ASP A 23 14.67 2.16 -17.05
C ASP A 23 13.26 2.72 -16.84
N PHE A 24 12.55 2.99 -17.94
CA PHE A 24 11.16 3.45 -17.89
C PHE A 24 10.23 2.41 -17.25
N ILE A 25 10.35 1.13 -17.63
CA ILE A 25 9.58 0.05 -17.00
C ILE A 25 9.96 -0.12 -15.52
N HIS A 26 11.23 0.06 -15.17
CA HIS A 26 11.69 0.03 -13.77
C HIS A 26 11.12 1.17 -12.95
N SER A 27 10.90 2.35 -13.53
CA SER A 27 10.24 3.46 -12.84
C SER A 27 8.81 3.11 -12.39
N PHE A 28 8.07 2.31 -13.17
CA PHE A 28 6.75 1.83 -12.77
C PHE A 28 6.78 0.79 -11.65
N ARG A 29 7.91 0.10 -11.46
CA ARG A 29 8.05 -0.82 -10.32
C ARG A 29 8.18 -0.10 -8.98
N GLN A 30 8.29 1.23 -9.00
CA GLN A 30 8.51 2.01 -7.79
C GLN A 30 7.27 2.13 -6.89
N ASP A 31 6.07 1.67 -7.29
CA ASP A 31 4.88 1.76 -6.42
C ASP A 31 4.02 0.48 -6.35
N SER A 32 4.29 -0.29 -5.30
CA SER A 32 3.26 -0.70 -4.32
C SER A 32 3.83 -0.94 -2.92
N GLY A 33 5.15 -0.72 -2.76
CA GLY A 33 5.89 -0.98 -1.54
C GLY A 33 6.94 0.07 -1.26
N THR A 34 6.67 1.35 -1.57
CA THR A 34 7.23 2.43 -0.76
C THR A 34 6.63 2.26 0.63
N VAL A 35 7.10 1.25 1.36
CA VAL A 35 7.09 1.26 2.81
C VAL A 35 7.64 2.62 3.11
N TRP A 36 6.78 3.52 3.59
CA TRP A 36 7.22 4.71 4.29
C TRP A 36 8.05 4.19 5.45
N ASN A 37 9.31 3.85 5.19
CA ASN A 37 10.32 3.58 6.20
C ASN A 37 10.82 4.93 6.70
N ASP A 38 9.87 5.86 6.91
CA ASP A 38 10.09 7.01 7.72
C ASP A 38 10.03 6.50 9.16
N THR A 39 11.09 5.77 9.54
CA THR A 39 11.23 5.17 10.85
C THR A 39 10.99 6.22 11.92
N ALA A 40 11.35 7.49 11.67
CA ALA A 40 11.05 8.62 12.55
C ALA A 40 9.54 8.84 12.72
N LYS A 41 8.76 8.83 11.63
CA LYS A 41 7.29 8.94 11.68
C LYS A 41 6.65 7.74 12.38
N ILE A 42 7.13 6.53 12.13
CA ILE A 42 6.64 5.30 12.80
C ILE A 42 6.96 5.34 14.30
N MET A 43 8.17 5.74 14.67
CA MET A 43 8.59 5.88 16.07
C MET A 43 7.84 7.00 16.79
N GLY A 44 7.34 8.01 16.08
CA GLY A 44 6.45 9.03 16.66
C GLY A 44 5.13 8.47 17.21
N PHE A 45 4.71 7.30 16.77
CA PHE A 45 3.56 6.58 17.32
C PHE A 45 3.95 5.52 18.36
N ALA A 46 5.24 5.32 18.63
CA ALA A 46 5.69 4.34 19.62
C ALA A 46 5.36 4.84 21.03
N GLY A 47 4.52 4.10 21.77
CA GLY A 47 4.14 4.45 23.13
C GLY A 47 2.96 5.40 23.26
N CYS A 48 2.34 5.86 22.16
CA CYS A 48 1.16 6.73 22.21
C CYS A 48 0.01 6.14 23.05
N TRP A 49 -0.10 4.82 23.10
CA TRP A 49 -1.08 4.09 23.92
C TRP A 49 -0.85 4.24 25.43
N ARG A 50 0.40 4.49 25.87
CA ARG A 50 0.73 4.73 27.29
C ARG A 50 0.38 6.14 27.74
N ASP A 51 0.28 7.07 26.79
CA ASP A 51 -0.05 8.47 27.06
C ASP A 51 -1.57 8.70 27.11
N LEU A 52 -2.37 7.74 26.64
CA LEU A 52 -3.82 7.77 26.74
C LEU A 52 -4.27 7.48 28.17
N THR A 53 -5.27 8.22 28.63
CA THR A 53 -6.02 7.86 29.83
C THR A 53 -6.86 6.61 29.58
N GLU A 54 -7.26 5.92 30.66
CA GLU A 54 -8.13 4.74 30.57
C GLU A 54 -9.46 5.04 29.86
N GLU A 55 -10.00 6.25 30.06
CA GLU A 55 -11.23 6.71 29.41
C GLU A 55 -11.04 6.89 27.91
N GLU A 56 -10.00 7.60 27.48
CA GLU A 56 -9.67 7.79 26.06
C GLU A 56 -9.39 6.46 25.36
N PHE A 57 -8.68 5.55 26.03
CA PHE A 57 -8.41 4.21 25.50
C PHE A 57 -9.69 3.40 25.31
N LYS A 58 -10.59 3.44 26.30
CA LYS A 58 -11.87 2.73 26.26
C LYS A 58 -12.77 3.25 25.15
N ASP A 59 -12.90 4.56 25.01
CA ASP A 59 -13.70 5.20 23.97
C ASP A 59 -13.18 4.85 22.58
N PHE A 60 -11.86 4.96 22.37
CA PHE A 60 -11.22 4.59 21.11
C PHE A 60 -11.42 3.10 20.78
N SER A 61 -11.30 2.22 21.78
CA SER A 61 -11.51 0.78 21.60
C SER A 61 -12.94 0.44 21.17
N GLN A 62 -13.93 1.13 21.75
CA GLN A 62 -15.34 0.95 21.39
C GLN A 62 -15.63 1.44 19.96
N GLU A 63 -15.08 2.59 19.57
CA GLU A 63 -15.20 3.11 18.20
C GLU A 63 -14.63 2.14 17.16
N ILE A 64 -13.43 1.59 17.41
CA ILE A 64 -12.79 0.61 16.54
C ILE A 64 -13.62 -0.67 16.44
N ALA A 65 -14.16 -1.16 17.57
CA ALA A 65 -15.02 -2.33 17.59
C ALA A 65 -16.31 -2.11 16.76
N ALA A 66 -16.96 -0.96 16.93
CA ALA A 66 -18.18 -0.60 16.19
C ALA A 66 -17.92 -0.52 14.67
N ARG A 67 -16.84 0.15 14.25
CA ARG A 67 -16.45 0.23 12.83
C ARG A 67 -16.18 -1.15 12.22
N ARG A 68 -15.48 -2.01 12.95
CA ARG A 68 -15.22 -3.39 12.49
C ARG A 68 -16.52 -4.16 12.33
N ALA A 69 -17.39 -4.13 13.33
CA ALA A 69 -18.69 -4.79 13.27
C ALA A 69 -19.50 -4.31 12.06
N GLN A 70 -19.53 -3.00 11.79
CA GLN A 70 -20.21 -2.43 10.63
C GLN A 70 -19.65 -2.98 9.31
N VAL A 71 -18.32 -2.88 9.09
CA VAL A 71 -17.68 -3.35 7.85
C VAL A 71 -17.90 -4.84 7.60
N PHE A 72 -17.91 -5.66 8.65
CA PHE A 72 -18.15 -7.10 8.52
C PHE A 72 -19.63 -7.46 8.40
N SER A 73 -20.54 -6.66 8.97
CA SER A 73 -21.98 -6.83 8.76
C SER A 73 -22.41 -6.55 7.32
N GLU A 74 -21.79 -5.55 6.68
CA GLU A 74 -22.03 -5.21 5.27
C GLU A 74 -21.55 -6.32 4.30
N ARG A 75 -20.61 -7.16 4.73
CA ARG A 75 -20.10 -8.30 3.95
C ARG A 75 -20.94 -9.57 4.08
N ALA A 76 -21.63 -9.75 5.21
CA ALA A 76 -22.50 -10.91 5.43
C ALA A 76 -23.88 -10.76 4.77
N GLY A 77 -24.27 -9.54 4.39
CA GLY A 77 -25.55 -9.25 3.71
C GLY A 77 -25.51 -9.28 2.18
N ARG A 78 -24.41 -9.74 1.56
CA ARG A 78 -24.27 -9.92 0.10
C ARG A 78 -24.23 -11.39 -0.28
#